data_AF-A0A109BHQ8-F1
#
_entry.id   AF-A0A109BHQ8-F1
#
_cell.length_a   1.000
_cell.length_b   1.000
_cell.length_c   1.000
_cell.angle_alpha   90.00
_cell.angle_beta   90.00
_cell.angle_gamma   90.00
#
_symmetry.space_group_name_H-M   'P 1'
#
loop_
_entity.id
_entity.type
_entity.pdbx_description
1 polymer ?
#
loop_
_entity_poly.entity_id
_entity_poly.type
_entity_poly.pdbx_seq_one_letter_code
_entity_poly.pdbx_strand_id
1 'polypeptide(L)'
;MLRQHFIPLERQLLLYGFSAVDITDIALKVIGAFYAFAGLIGSRAGLMSIFFDKAIAAISMKKISMPERIQSAWLVAASGLVFLGGVLLLVGLEAAVWVFALSTLAQAFYLYVIAPRYFDADNPPDTTGRRQTTNAFVIYFAATAFIVWAAWHGRLMPLADLRQTAALATVAALVLYLGYVFKTLWWQPKPRSPLAAFGGGESGDGYASGPALPAHECTRIKLMCDYQCDPLWALDEDRYGCFSPDLIEISDGLRADLKSWAQSYDTSFNLDDFSNPHWSDAQYAAHEAEGRRLAGRLKRERPDLMVFVMEPATGVVEIHATEPA
;
A
#
# COMPACT_ATOMS: atom_id res chain seq x y z
N MET A 1 7.60 -56.18 -50.67
CA MET A 1 6.59 -55.81 -49.66
C MET A 1 7.15 -54.69 -48.79
N LEU A 2 6.89 -53.43 -49.15
CA LEU A 2 7.20 -52.24 -48.33
C LEU A 2 6.15 -51.20 -48.69
N ARG A 3 4.95 -51.33 -48.11
CA ARG A 3 3.87 -50.35 -48.25
C ARG A 3 4.09 -49.31 -47.16
N GLN A 4 4.82 -48.25 -47.49
CA GLN A 4 4.96 -47.09 -46.62
C GLN A 4 3.57 -46.50 -46.36
N HIS A 5 3.18 -46.45 -45.09
CA HIS A 5 1.97 -45.79 -44.64
C HIS A 5 2.12 -44.28 -44.83
N PHE A 6 1.66 -43.78 -45.97
CA PHE A 6 1.49 -42.35 -46.21
C PHE A 6 0.28 -41.89 -45.40
N ILE A 7 0.52 -41.40 -44.18
CA ILE A 7 -0.48 -40.69 -43.39
C ILE A 7 -0.69 -39.34 -44.10
N PRO A 8 -1.91 -39.01 -44.59
CA PRO A 8 -2.14 -37.74 -45.26
C PRO A 8 -1.85 -36.57 -44.31
N LEU A 9 -1.18 -35.53 -44.83
CA LEU A 9 -0.73 -34.34 -44.09
C LEU A 9 -1.88 -33.64 -43.34
N GLU A 10 -3.12 -33.75 -43.85
CA GLU A 10 -4.33 -33.25 -43.21
C GLU A 10 -4.61 -33.92 -41.85
N ARG A 11 -4.23 -35.20 -41.67
CA ARG A 11 -4.34 -35.90 -40.38
C ARG A 11 -3.24 -35.50 -39.40
N GLN A 12 -2.07 -35.07 -39.88
CA GLN A 12 -1.01 -34.56 -39.01
C GLN A 12 -1.31 -33.14 -38.52
N LEU A 13 -1.98 -32.31 -39.32
CA LEU A 13 -2.43 -30.97 -38.91
C LEU A 13 -3.62 -31.01 -37.93
N LEU A 14 -4.44 -32.07 -37.93
CA LEU A 14 -5.46 -32.30 -36.90
C LEU A 14 -4.91 -32.91 -35.60
N LEU A 15 -3.76 -33.59 -35.65
CA LEU A 15 -3.10 -34.18 -34.47
C LEU A 15 -2.15 -33.19 -33.78
N TYR A 16 -1.61 -32.22 -34.52
CA TYR A 16 -1.01 -31.01 -33.96
C TYR A 16 -2.12 -29.98 -33.73
N GLY A 17 -3.00 -30.29 -32.79
CA GLY A 17 -3.94 -29.32 -32.21
C GLY A 17 -3.14 -28.14 -31.66
N PHE A 18 -2.95 -27.12 -32.51
CA PHE A 18 -2.79 -25.75 -32.07
C PHE A 18 -3.96 -25.54 -31.10
N SER A 19 -3.66 -25.65 -29.81
CA SER A 19 -4.65 -25.48 -28.75
C SER A 19 -5.05 -24.03 -28.85
N ALA A 20 -6.11 -23.74 -29.61
CA ALA A 20 -6.65 -22.41 -29.74
C ALA A 20 -6.93 -21.97 -28.31
N VAL A 21 -6.13 -21.03 -27.81
CA VAL A 21 -6.33 -20.50 -26.48
C VAL A 21 -7.74 -19.93 -26.49
N ASP A 22 -8.65 -20.57 -25.76
CA ASP A 22 -10.05 -20.16 -25.79
C ASP A 22 -10.16 -18.79 -25.15
N ILE A 23 -10.85 -17.88 -25.83
CA ILE A 23 -11.09 -16.51 -25.37
C ILE A 23 -11.74 -16.52 -23.97
N THR A 24 -12.57 -17.52 -23.69
CA THR A 24 -13.20 -17.73 -22.38
C THR A 24 -12.16 -17.98 -21.30
N ASP A 25 -11.18 -18.86 -21.56
CA ASP A 25 -10.13 -19.22 -20.60
C ASP A 25 -9.18 -18.04 -20.35
N ILE A 26 -8.92 -17.23 -21.38
CA ILE A 26 -8.18 -15.97 -21.24
C ILE A 26 -8.98 -15.01 -20.35
N ALA A 27 -10.26 -14.81 -20.62
CA ALA A 27 -11.11 -13.91 -19.87
C ALA A 27 -11.17 -14.30 -18.38
N LEU A 28 -11.35 -15.58 -18.07
CA LEU A 28 -11.34 -16.09 -16.70
C LEU A 28 -10.02 -15.82 -15.98
N LYS A 29 -8.88 -16.02 -16.66
CA LYS A 29 -7.56 -15.73 -16.09
C LYS A 29 -7.33 -14.24 -15.87
N VAL A 30 -7.77 -13.39 -16.79
CA VAL A 30 -7.68 -11.93 -16.65
C VAL A 30 -8.54 -11.46 -15.47
N ILE A 31 -9.77 -11.96 -15.35
CA ILE A 31 -10.65 -11.68 -14.20
C ILE A 31 -10.01 -12.17 -12.90
N GLY A 32 -9.45 -13.37 -12.89
CA GLY A 32 -8.75 -13.94 -11.74
C GLY A 32 -7.56 -13.09 -11.30
N ALA A 33 -6.70 -12.70 -12.26
CA ALA A 33 -5.56 -11.83 -12.00
C ALA A 33 -6.00 -10.45 -11.47
N PHE A 34 -7.03 -9.86 -12.08
CA PHE A 34 -7.59 -8.58 -11.65
C PHE A 34 -8.08 -8.64 -10.20
N TYR A 35 -8.86 -9.65 -9.83
CA TYR A 35 -9.39 -9.76 -8.47
C TYR A 35 -8.35 -10.23 -7.44
N ALA A 36 -7.36 -11.03 -7.84
CA ALA A 36 -6.21 -11.31 -6.98
C ALA A 36 -5.46 -9.99 -6.67
N PHE A 37 -5.19 -9.17 -7.68
CA PHE A 37 -4.55 -7.87 -7.48
C PHE A 37 -5.42 -6.92 -6.64
N ALA A 38 -6.72 -6.80 -6.96
CA ALA A 38 -7.65 -5.95 -6.23
C ALA A 38 -7.77 -6.35 -4.75
N GLY A 39 -7.80 -7.65 -4.44
CA GLY A 39 -7.79 -8.15 -3.07
C GLY A 39 -6.51 -7.79 -2.31
N LEU A 40 -5.35 -7.83 -2.97
CA LEU A 40 -4.07 -7.39 -2.37
C LEU A 40 -4.07 -5.89 -2.06
N ILE A 41 -4.50 -5.06 -3.01
CA ILE A 41 -4.59 -3.60 -2.84
C ILE A 41 -5.63 -3.23 -1.78
N GLY A 42 -6.81 -3.86 -1.80
CA GLY A 42 -7.86 -3.66 -0.80
C GLY A 42 -7.38 -4.04 0.61
N SER A 43 -6.62 -5.13 0.73
CA SER A 43 -6.02 -5.53 2.00
C SER A 43 -5.03 -4.49 2.50
N ARG A 44 -4.18 -3.95 1.63
CA ARG A 44 -3.26 -2.86 1.98
C ARG A 44 -4.01 -1.64 2.49
N ALA A 45 -5.09 -1.22 1.82
CA ALA A 45 -5.91 -0.09 2.26
C ALA A 45 -6.54 -0.35 3.65
N GLY A 46 -7.10 -1.54 3.88
CA GLY A 46 -7.68 -1.91 5.18
C GLY A 46 -6.66 -1.95 6.30
N LEU A 47 -5.48 -2.52 6.04
CA LEU A 47 -4.38 -2.56 7.00
C LEU A 47 -3.87 -1.15 7.34
N MET A 48 -3.79 -0.25 6.35
CA MET A 48 -3.45 1.16 6.59
C MET A 48 -4.51 1.87 7.43
N SER A 49 -5.80 1.61 7.19
CA SER A 49 -6.88 2.14 8.04
C SER A 49 -6.69 1.70 9.49
N ILE A 50 -6.46 0.40 9.73
CA ILE A 50 -6.20 -0.14 11.09
C ILE A 50 -4.98 0.55 11.72
N PHE A 51 -3.93 0.79 10.93
CA PHE A 51 -2.74 1.49 11.40
C PHE A 51 -3.05 2.93 11.83
N PHE A 52 -3.75 3.70 10.98
CA PHE A 52 -4.13 5.08 11.29
C PHE A 52 -5.06 5.15 12.50
N ASP A 53 -6.05 4.26 12.60
CA ASP A 53 -6.96 4.17 13.75
C ASP A 53 -6.18 3.97 15.06
N LYS A 54 -5.16 3.08 15.05
CA LYS A 54 -4.27 2.86 16.21
C LYS A 54 -3.41 4.09 16.51
N ALA A 55 -2.86 4.75 15.49
CA ALA A 55 -2.02 5.94 15.68
C ALA A 55 -2.82 7.11 16.26
N ILE A 56 -4.02 7.37 15.72
CA ILE A 56 -4.94 8.40 16.21
C ILE A 56 -5.34 8.09 17.65
N ALA A 57 -5.69 6.84 17.97
CA ALA A 57 -6.05 6.46 19.34
C ALA A 57 -4.88 6.65 20.32
N ALA A 58 -3.64 6.39 19.89
CA ALA A 58 -2.45 6.58 20.71
C ALA A 58 -2.17 8.06 21.01
N ILE A 59 -2.44 8.96 20.07
CA ILE A 59 -2.21 10.41 20.23
C ILE A 59 -3.39 11.08 20.95
N SER A 60 -4.62 10.74 20.56
CA SER A 60 -5.83 11.35 21.11
C SER A 60 -6.20 10.82 22.50
N MET A 61 -5.54 9.75 22.98
CA MET A 61 -5.89 9.02 24.20
C MET A 61 -7.36 8.53 24.21
N LYS A 62 -8.04 8.54 23.06
CA LYS A 62 -9.42 8.11 22.88
C LYS A 62 -9.43 6.65 22.43
N LYS A 63 -10.29 5.85 23.06
CA LYS A 63 -10.49 4.45 22.68
C LYS A 63 -11.14 4.39 21.29
N ILE A 64 -10.56 3.59 20.39
CA ILE A 64 -11.13 3.29 19.06
C ILE A 64 -12.56 2.78 19.25
N SER A 65 -13.51 3.32 18.49
CA SER A 65 -14.90 2.89 18.59
C SER A 65 -15.06 1.45 18.06
N MET A 66 -16.03 0.72 18.60
CA MET A 66 -16.30 -0.66 18.14
C MET A 66 -16.73 -0.73 16.66
N PRO A 67 -17.55 0.20 16.13
CA PRO A 67 -17.90 0.22 14.72
C PRO A 67 -16.69 0.36 13.79
N GLU A 68 -15.77 1.30 14.06
CA GLU A 68 -14.54 1.50 13.26
C GLU A 68 -13.69 0.23 13.22
N ARG A 69 -13.52 -0.46 14.36
CA ARG A 69 -12.77 -1.73 14.41
C ARG A 69 -13.43 -2.83 13.57
N ILE A 70 -14.76 -2.94 13.64
CA ILE A 70 -15.51 -3.94 12.87
C ILE A 70 -15.42 -3.63 11.38
N GLN A 71 -15.54 -2.36 11.00
CA GLN A 71 -15.43 -1.92 9.60
C GLN A 71 -14.06 -2.22 9.01
N SER A 72 -12.99 -1.87 9.73
CA SER A 72 -11.61 -2.14 9.30
C SER A 72 -11.32 -3.65 9.21
N ALA A 73 -11.80 -4.45 10.18
CA ALA A 73 -11.69 -5.91 10.12
C ALA A 73 -12.48 -6.51 8.95
N TRP A 74 -13.68 -6.00 8.69
CA TRP A 74 -14.49 -6.41 7.55
C TRP A 74 -13.77 -6.12 6.23
N LEU A 75 -13.18 -4.94 6.06
CA LEU A 75 -12.49 -4.56 4.83
C LEU A 75 -11.33 -5.51 4.51
N VAL A 76 -10.52 -5.86 5.53
CA VAL A 76 -9.42 -6.83 5.37
C VAL A 76 -9.96 -8.22 5.05
N ALA A 77 -11.00 -8.68 5.75
CA ALA A 77 -11.60 -9.99 5.51
C ALA A 77 -12.22 -10.10 4.10
N ALA A 78 -12.97 -9.09 3.68
CA ALA A 78 -13.56 -9.03 2.34
C ALA A 78 -12.48 -8.99 1.25
N SER A 79 -11.42 -8.22 1.46
CA SER A 79 -10.29 -8.14 0.52
C SER A 79 -9.54 -9.47 0.41
N GLY A 80 -9.37 -10.19 1.53
CA GLY A 80 -8.79 -11.53 1.55
C GLY A 80 -9.64 -12.57 0.83
N LEU A 81 -10.97 -12.48 0.95
CA LEU A 81 -11.89 -13.34 0.22
C LEU A 81 -11.83 -13.08 -1.29
N VAL A 82 -11.75 -11.81 -1.70
CA VAL A 82 -11.56 -11.41 -3.10
C VAL A 82 -10.20 -11.90 -3.65
N PHE A 83 -9.13 -11.77 -2.86
CA PHE A 83 -7.80 -12.30 -3.22
C PHE A 83 -7.84 -13.81 -3.44
N LEU A 84 -8.42 -14.56 -2.49
CA LEU A 84 -8.57 -16.02 -2.57
C LEU A 84 -9.34 -16.41 -3.84
N GLY A 85 -10.49 -15.77 -4.10
CA GLY A 85 -11.30 -16.02 -5.29
C GLY A 85 -10.49 -15.79 -6.56
N GLY A 86 -9.77 -14.66 -6.64
CA GLY A 86 -8.92 -14.32 -7.79
C GLY A 86 -7.82 -15.35 -8.05
N VAL A 87 -7.09 -15.79 -7.02
CA VAL A 87 -6.03 -16.80 -7.14
C VAL A 87 -6.58 -18.14 -7.60
N LEU A 88 -7.71 -18.60 -7.04
CA LEU A 88 -8.34 -19.86 -7.44
C LEU A 88 -8.83 -19.79 -8.89
N LEU A 89 -9.41 -18.66 -9.31
CA LEU A 89 -9.88 -18.47 -10.68
C LEU A 89 -8.72 -18.37 -11.68
N LEU A 90 -7.61 -17.75 -11.28
CA LEU A 90 -6.41 -17.62 -12.12
C LEU A 90 -5.84 -18.98 -12.52
N VAL A 91 -5.96 -19.98 -11.64
CA VAL A 91 -5.59 -21.37 -11.94
C VAL A 91 -6.75 -22.20 -12.50
N GLY A 92 -7.94 -21.61 -12.70
CA GLY A 92 -9.09 -22.28 -13.33
C GLY A 92 -9.85 -23.24 -12.42
N LEU A 93 -9.79 -23.09 -11.09
CA LEU A 93 -10.46 -23.99 -10.15
C LEU A 93 -11.95 -23.68 -9.99
N GLU A 94 -12.78 -24.72 -9.96
CA GLU A 94 -14.22 -24.62 -9.71
C GLU A 94 -14.55 -24.05 -8.32
N ALA A 95 -13.66 -24.26 -7.33
CA ALA A 95 -13.78 -23.68 -6.00
C ALA A 95 -13.91 -22.14 -6.01
N ALA A 96 -13.42 -21.47 -7.06
CA ALA A 96 -13.57 -20.03 -7.23
C ALA A 96 -15.04 -19.59 -7.26
N VAL A 97 -15.94 -20.40 -7.83
CA VAL A 97 -17.39 -20.10 -7.91
C VAL A 97 -17.96 -19.82 -6.53
N TRP A 98 -17.65 -20.69 -5.56
CA TRP A 98 -18.16 -20.57 -4.19
C TRP A 98 -17.59 -19.36 -3.48
N VAL A 99 -16.31 -19.04 -3.70
CA VAL A 99 -15.66 -17.88 -3.08
C VAL A 99 -16.22 -16.57 -3.64
N PHE A 100 -16.40 -16.47 -4.96
CA PHE A 100 -17.02 -15.29 -5.59
C PHE A 100 -18.49 -15.12 -5.20
N ALA A 101 -19.25 -16.22 -5.12
CA ALA A 101 -20.64 -16.19 -4.67
C ALA A 101 -20.75 -15.71 -3.22
N LEU A 102 -19.94 -16.28 -2.32
CA LEU A 102 -19.88 -15.86 -0.92
C LEU A 102 -19.50 -14.39 -0.77
N SER A 103 -18.47 -13.94 -1.51
CA SER A 103 -18.02 -12.54 -1.51
C SER A 103 -19.09 -11.59 -2.02
N THR A 104 -19.79 -11.96 -3.10
CA THR A 104 -20.90 -11.16 -3.65
C THR A 104 -22.02 -11.02 -2.63
N LEU A 105 -22.43 -12.12 -1.99
CA LEU A 105 -23.47 -12.10 -0.95
C LEU A 105 -23.03 -11.26 0.26
N ALA A 106 -21.79 -11.41 0.71
CA ALA A 106 -21.23 -10.63 1.80
C ALA A 106 -21.22 -9.12 1.48
N GLN A 107 -20.80 -8.73 0.27
CA GLN A 107 -20.81 -7.35 -0.19
C GLN A 107 -22.24 -6.79 -0.28
N ALA A 108 -23.18 -7.54 -0.86
CA ALA A 108 -24.58 -7.12 -0.92
C ALA A 108 -25.16 -6.92 0.48
N PHE A 109 -24.92 -7.86 1.39
CA PHE A 109 -25.36 -7.77 2.78
C PHE A 109 -24.73 -6.56 3.48
N TYR A 110 -23.43 -6.32 3.29
CA TYR A 110 -22.78 -5.15 3.84
C TYR A 110 -23.40 -3.84 3.31
N LEU A 111 -23.52 -3.68 1.99
CA LEU A 111 -23.96 -2.43 1.36
C LEU A 111 -25.42 -2.09 1.60
N TYR A 112 -26.30 -3.08 1.59
CA TYR A 112 -27.74 -2.85 1.69
C TYR A 112 -28.30 -3.06 3.10
N VAL A 113 -27.58 -3.78 3.98
CA VAL A 113 -28.07 -4.10 5.32
C VAL A 113 -27.24 -3.46 6.42
N ILE A 114 -25.93 -3.68 6.42
CA ILE A 114 -25.07 -3.30 7.55
C ILE A 114 -24.66 -1.83 7.47
N ALA A 115 -24.10 -1.37 6.34
CA ALA A 115 -23.60 -0.02 6.20
C ALA A 115 -24.67 1.05 6.49
N PRO A 116 -25.88 0.98 5.90
CA PRO A 116 -26.91 2.00 6.15
C PRO A 116 -27.41 2.03 7.60
N ARG A 117 -27.32 0.91 8.32
CA ARG A 117 -27.85 0.78 9.69
C ARG A 117 -26.82 1.10 10.77
N TYR A 118 -25.54 0.81 10.52
CA TYR A 118 -24.52 0.81 11.57
C TYR A 118 -23.34 1.74 11.29
N PHE A 119 -22.99 2.00 10.02
CA PHE A 119 -21.81 2.79 9.66
C PHE A 119 -22.18 4.18 9.13
N ASP A 120 -23.24 4.27 8.33
CA ASP A 120 -23.66 5.52 7.67
C ASP A 120 -24.49 6.43 8.59
N ALA A 121 -24.85 5.97 9.79
CA ALA A 121 -25.69 6.71 10.72
C ALA A 121 -24.99 7.98 11.24
N ASP A 122 -23.71 7.84 11.59
CA ASP A 122 -22.92 8.94 12.15
C ASP A 122 -22.06 9.64 11.09
N ASN A 123 -21.67 8.92 10.02
CA ASN A 123 -20.84 9.42 8.92
C ASN A 123 -21.38 8.93 7.57
N PRO A 124 -22.45 9.54 7.03
CA PRO A 124 -22.99 9.12 5.74
C PRO A 124 -21.99 9.38 4.62
N PRO A 125 -21.78 8.42 3.70
CA PRO A 125 -20.92 8.65 2.54
C PRO A 125 -21.56 9.67 1.62
N ASP A 126 -20.71 10.40 0.91
CA ASP A 126 -21.14 11.31 -0.13
C ASP A 126 -21.83 10.55 -1.29
N THR A 127 -22.59 11.30 -2.10
CA THR A 127 -23.36 10.72 -3.21
C THR A 127 -22.46 10.05 -4.25
N THR A 128 -21.26 10.57 -4.45
CA THR A 128 -20.26 10.03 -5.36
C THR A 128 -19.71 8.69 -4.84
N GLY A 129 -19.30 8.62 -3.58
CA GLY A 129 -18.76 7.41 -2.95
C GLY A 129 -19.79 6.28 -2.91
N ARG A 130 -21.06 6.58 -2.62
CA ARG A 130 -22.13 5.57 -2.67
C ARG A 130 -22.30 4.99 -4.08
N ARG A 131 -22.31 5.85 -5.10
CA ARG A 131 -22.45 5.44 -6.50
C ARG A 131 -21.26 4.61 -6.96
N GLN A 132 -20.03 5.02 -6.64
CA GLN A 132 -18.82 4.26 -6.97
C GLN A 132 -18.85 2.86 -6.34
N THR A 133 -19.21 2.76 -5.06
CA THR A 133 -19.30 1.47 -4.36
C THR A 133 -20.38 0.57 -4.97
N THR A 134 -21.52 1.15 -5.35
CA THR A 134 -22.60 0.42 -6.02
C THR A 134 -22.17 -0.09 -7.40
N ASN A 135 -21.47 0.73 -8.18
CA ASN A 135 -20.95 0.34 -9.48
C ASN A 135 -19.91 -0.79 -9.36
N ALA A 136 -19.02 -0.71 -8.37
CA ALA A 136 -18.05 -1.77 -8.09
C ALA A 136 -18.76 -3.10 -7.76
N PHE A 137 -19.81 -3.06 -6.94
CA PHE A 137 -20.64 -4.23 -6.65
C PHE A 137 -21.29 -4.80 -7.91
N VAL A 138 -21.87 -3.97 -8.79
CA VAL A 138 -22.50 -4.43 -10.04
C VAL A 138 -21.49 -5.12 -10.95
N ILE A 139 -20.28 -4.57 -11.09
CA ILE A 139 -19.20 -5.18 -11.87
C ILE A 139 -18.79 -6.53 -11.26
N TYR A 140 -18.63 -6.59 -9.93
CA TYR A 140 -18.30 -7.83 -9.22
C TYR A 140 -19.39 -8.90 -9.38
N PHE A 141 -20.66 -8.50 -9.31
CA PHE A 141 -21.81 -9.37 -9.53
C PHE A 141 -21.82 -9.93 -10.96
N ALA A 142 -21.59 -9.09 -11.97
CA ALA A 142 -21.52 -9.52 -13.36
C ALA A 142 -20.36 -10.50 -13.59
N ALA A 143 -19.18 -10.24 -13.01
CA ALA A 143 -18.05 -11.17 -13.06
C ALA A 143 -18.40 -12.51 -12.39
N THR A 144 -19.06 -12.48 -11.23
CA THR A 144 -19.51 -13.68 -10.52
C THR A 144 -20.49 -14.50 -11.36
N ALA A 145 -21.47 -13.85 -12.01
CA ALA A 145 -22.40 -14.51 -12.91
C ALA A 145 -21.69 -15.16 -14.11
N PHE A 146 -20.69 -14.49 -14.68
CA PHE A 146 -19.86 -15.05 -15.75
C PHE A 146 -19.06 -16.27 -15.31
N ILE A 147 -18.49 -16.25 -14.09
CA ILE A 147 -17.75 -17.38 -13.52
C ILE A 147 -18.68 -18.58 -13.28
N VAL A 148 -19.88 -18.35 -12.75
CA VAL A 148 -20.91 -19.39 -12.58
C VAL A 148 -21.31 -19.99 -13.93
N TRP A 149 -21.54 -19.15 -14.93
CA TRP A 149 -21.84 -19.60 -16.29
C TRP A 149 -20.70 -20.44 -16.87
N ALA A 150 -19.45 -20.03 -16.68
CA ALA A 150 -18.29 -20.76 -17.15
C ALA A 150 -18.16 -22.13 -16.47
N ALA A 151 -18.39 -22.20 -15.15
CA ALA A 151 -18.43 -23.47 -14.42
C ALA A 151 -19.51 -24.41 -14.95
N TRP A 152 -20.72 -23.89 -15.20
CA TRP A 152 -21.82 -24.69 -15.80
C TRP A 152 -21.40 -25.33 -17.12
N HIS A 153 -20.62 -24.62 -17.95
CA HIS A 153 -20.15 -25.11 -19.24
C HIS A 153 -18.86 -25.94 -19.15
N GLY A 154 -18.44 -26.35 -17.95
CA GLY A 154 -17.26 -27.21 -17.76
C GLY A 154 -15.93 -26.51 -18.04
N ARG A 155 -15.87 -25.18 -17.94
CA ARG A 155 -14.63 -24.40 -18.18
C ARG A 155 -13.69 -24.33 -16.98
N LEU A 156 -14.19 -24.68 -15.80
CA LEU A 156 -13.43 -24.73 -14.57
C LEU A 156 -13.20 -26.19 -14.18
N MET A 157 -12.04 -26.47 -13.60
CA MET A 157 -11.64 -27.83 -13.23
C MET A 157 -11.83 -28.11 -11.74
N PRO A 158 -12.12 -29.37 -11.37
CA PRO A 158 -12.16 -29.77 -9.97
C PRO A 158 -10.75 -29.78 -9.37
N LEU A 159 -10.66 -29.73 -8.03
CA LEU A 159 -9.38 -29.73 -7.31
C LEU A 159 -8.52 -30.97 -7.61
N ALA A 160 -9.17 -32.11 -7.89
CA ALA A 160 -8.48 -33.37 -8.19
C ALA A 160 -7.63 -33.30 -9.48
N ASP A 161 -8.01 -32.43 -10.42
CA ASP A 161 -7.35 -32.31 -11.73
C ASP A 161 -6.28 -31.20 -11.74
N LEU A 162 -6.07 -30.52 -10.60
CA LEU A 162 -5.10 -29.45 -10.49
C LEU A 162 -3.67 -29.98 -10.59
N ARG A 163 -2.94 -29.48 -11.58
CA ARG A 163 -1.52 -29.79 -11.75
C ARG A 163 -0.71 -29.41 -10.51
N GLN A 164 0.17 -30.30 -10.05
CA GLN A 164 0.98 -30.11 -8.83
C GLN A 164 1.73 -28.76 -8.79
N THR A 165 2.31 -28.32 -9.92
CA THR A 165 3.00 -27.03 -9.96
C THR A 165 2.06 -25.83 -9.79
N ALA A 166 0.84 -25.91 -10.31
CA ALA A 166 -0.18 -24.89 -10.09
C ALA A 166 -0.64 -24.91 -8.63
N ALA A 167 -0.84 -26.10 -8.05
CA ALA A 167 -1.17 -26.26 -6.64
C ALA A 167 -0.11 -25.63 -5.72
N LEU A 168 1.17 -25.90 -5.95
CA LEU A 168 2.27 -25.32 -5.18
C LEU A 168 2.31 -23.78 -5.32
N ALA A 169 2.12 -23.25 -6.53
CA ALA A 169 2.07 -21.81 -6.74
C ALA A 169 0.88 -21.16 -6.04
N THR A 170 -0.31 -21.78 -6.09
CA THR A 170 -1.50 -21.34 -5.35
C THR A 170 -1.24 -21.31 -3.85
N VAL A 171 -0.70 -22.40 -3.28
CA VAL A 171 -0.38 -22.46 -1.84
C VAL A 171 0.65 -21.41 -1.46
N ALA A 172 1.72 -21.25 -2.24
CA ALA A 172 2.74 -20.24 -2.00
C ALA A 172 2.15 -18.81 -2.01
N ALA A 173 1.31 -18.48 -2.99
CA ALA A 173 0.66 -17.18 -3.07
C ALA A 173 -0.24 -16.91 -1.84
N LEU A 174 -1.01 -17.90 -1.41
CA LEU A 174 -1.86 -17.79 -0.22
C LEU A 174 -1.03 -17.64 1.06
N VAL A 175 0.04 -18.41 1.23
CA VAL A 175 0.93 -18.33 2.39
C VAL A 175 1.64 -16.98 2.44
N LEU A 176 2.13 -16.47 1.32
CA LEU A 176 2.76 -15.14 1.25
C LEU A 176 1.76 -14.04 1.60
N TYR A 177 0.53 -14.13 1.08
CA TYR A 177 -0.54 -13.20 1.41
C TYR A 177 -0.89 -13.22 2.91
N LEU A 178 -1.07 -14.42 3.48
CA LEU A 178 -1.36 -14.59 4.91
C LEU A 178 -0.19 -14.10 5.77
N GLY A 179 1.05 -14.40 5.39
CA GLY A 179 2.25 -13.91 6.05
C GLY A 179 2.36 -12.39 6.02
N TYR A 180 2.03 -11.75 4.89
CA TYR A 180 1.94 -10.30 4.76
C TYR A 180 0.88 -9.71 5.71
N VAL A 181 -0.36 -10.20 5.66
CA VAL A 181 -1.45 -9.73 6.54
C VAL A 181 -1.10 -9.94 8.00
N PHE A 182 -0.60 -11.12 8.36
CA PHE A 182 -0.18 -11.43 9.73
C PHE A 182 0.93 -10.51 10.21
N LYS A 183 2.02 -10.36 9.44
CA LYS A 183 3.14 -9.46 9.77
C LYS A 183 2.64 -8.04 10.07
N THR A 184 1.75 -7.52 9.23
CA THR A 184 1.21 -6.16 9.39
C THR A 184 0.27 -6.01 10.58
N LEU A 185 -0.59 -7.00 10.86
CA LEU A 185 -1.50 -6.97 12.01
C LEU A 185 -0.77 -7.17 13.35
N TRP A 186 0.26 -8.04 13.35
CA TRP A 186 1.06 -8.36 14.52
C TRP A 186 2.05 -7.25 14.89
N TRP A 187 2.32 -6.33 13.95
CA TRP A 187 3.00 -5.10 14.28
C TRP A 187 2.12 -4.26 15.23
N GLN A 188 2.48 -4.27 16.51
CA GLN A 188 1.87 -3.38 17.50
C GLN A 188 2.74 -2.13 17.64
N PRO A 189 2.18 -0.93 17.47
CA PRO A 189 2.83 0.25 18.02
C PRO A 189 2.85 0.07 19.55
N LYS A 190 4.04 0.02 20.16
CA LYS A 190 4.16 -0.03 21.62
C LYS A 190 3.44 1.19 22.20
N PRO A 191 2.49 1.03 23.13
CA PRO A 191 1.81 2.17 23.75
C PRO A 191 2.85 3.00 24.50
N ARG A 192 2.96 4.29 24.15
CA ARG A 192 3.75 5.24 24.92
C ARG A 192 3.00 5.57 26.21
N SER A 193 3.74 5.62 27.31
CA SER A 193 3.24 6.12 28.58
C SER A 193 2.80 7.59 28.41
N PRO A 194 1.60 7.99 28.89
CA PRO A 194 1.11 9.36 28.78
C PRO A 194 1.98 10.40 29.48
N LEU A 195 2.90 9.97 30.36
CA LEU A 195 3.87 10.85 31.04
C LEU A 195 5.00 11.34 30.14
N ALA A 196 5.22 10.73 28.96
CA ALA A 196 6.22 11.21 28.00
C ALA A 196 5.84 12.55 27.35
N ALA A 197 4.54 12.92 27.35
CA ALA A 197 4.06 14.18 26.79
C ALA A 197 4.24 15.39 27.73
N PHE A 198 4.55 15.16 29.01
CA PHE A 198 4.68 16.21 30.03
C PHE A 198 6.11 16.35 30.59
N GLY A 199 7.06 15.57 30.08
CA GLY A 199 8.47 15.68 30.45
C GLY A 199 9.17 16.78 29.66
N GLY A 200 8.99 18.04 30.09
CA GLY A 200 9.87 19.12 29.67
C GLY A 200 11.25 18.93 30.30
N GLY A 201 12.27 18.81 29.46
CA GLY A 201 13.67 18.86 29.88
C GLY A 201 14.50 17.68 29.42
N GLU A 202 15.59 18.02 28.74
CA GLU A 202 16.76 17.19 28.41
C GLU A 202 16.65 16.34 27.12
N SER A 203 17.30 16.88 26.09
CA SER A 203 18.07 16.21 25.05
C SER A 203 18.18 14.68 25.11
N GLY A 204 17.85 14.05 23.99
CA GLY A 204 18.25 12.67 23.67
C GLY A 204 17.05 11.71 23.61
N ASP A 205 17.03 10.91 22.54
CA ASP A 205 16.36 9.60 22.47
C ASP A 205 14.98 9.58 21.80
N GLY A 206 14.99 9.86 20.49
CA GLY A 206 13.97 9.39 19.56
C GLY A 206 14.14 7.91 19.22
N TYR A 207 13.21 7.08 19.72
CA TYR A 207 12.81 5.76 19.22
C TYR A 207 13.91 4.68 19.04
N ALA A 208 13.98 3.72 19.97
CA ALA A 208 14.10 2.31 19.59
C ALA A 208 13.71 1.35 20.71
N SER A 209 13.26 0.15 20.30
CA SER A 209 13.21 -1.02 21.17
C SER A 209 14.25 -2.01 20.64
N GLY A 210 15.45 -1.87 21.18
CA GLY A 210 16.76 -2.20 20.58
C GLY A 210 17.60 -0.92 20.64
N PRO A 211 18.94 -0.94 20.69
CA PRO A 211 19.67 0.30 20.46
C PRO A 211 19.29 0.81 19.06
N ALA A 212 18.72 2.01 18.97
CA ALA A 212 18.45 2.65 17.68
C ALA A 212 19.79 2.70 16.97
N LEU A 213 19.88 2.02 15.82
CA LEU A 213 21.06 2.20 15.01
C LEU A 213 21.10 3.68 14.60
N PRO A 214 22.25 4.37 14.71
CA PRO A 214 22.27 5.81 14.56
C PRO A 214 21.75 6.22 13.18
N ALA A 215 20.79 7.15 13.15
CA ALA A 215 20.12 7.60 11.92
C ALA A 215 21.12 8.20 10.89
N HIS A 216 22.18 8.85 11.38
CA HIS A 216 23.20 9.49 10.54
C HIS A 216 24.12 8.51 9.80
N GLU A 217 24.09 7.22 10.17
CA GLU A 217 24.82 6.15 9.46
C GLU A 217 23.96 5.51 8.33
N CYS A 218 22.85 6.13 7.94
CA CYS A 218 22.01 5.64 6.86
C CYS A 218 22.65 5.83 5.47
N THR A 219 22.13 5.08 4.49
CA THR A 219 22.51 5.18 3.07
C THR A 219 21.53 6.01 2.25
N ARG A 220 20.32 6.25 2.79
CA ARG A 220 19.22 6.96 2.15
C ARG A 220 18.72 8.09 3.02
N ILE A 221 18.90 9.32 2.55
CA ILE A 221 18.50 10.56 3.24
C ILE A 221 17.42 11.27 2.45
N LYS A 222 16.34 11.68 3.11
CA LYS A 222 15.38 12.65 2.59
C LYS A 222 15.64 14.01 3.24
N LEU A 223 15.81 15.04 2.45
CA LEU A 223 15.80 16.43 2.90
C LEU A 223 14.34 16.89 3.01
N MET A 224 13.89 17.20 4.22
CA MET A 224 12.52 17.62 4.50
C MET A 224 12.47 18.42 5.80
N CYS A 225 11.67 19.48 5.82
CA CYS A 225 11.30 20.15 7.06
C CYS A 225 10.05 19.52 7.66
N ASP A 226 10.07 19.39 8.98
CA ASP A 226 8.90 19.16 9.82
C ASP A 226 9.07 20.04 11.06
N TYR A 227 7.98 20.38 11.72
CA TYR A 227 8.03 21.32 12.84
C TYR A 227 8.92 20.79 13.95
N GLN A 228 9.90 21.61 14.36
CA GLN A 228 10.84 21.30 15.44
C GLN A 228 11.67 20.01 15.21
N CYS A 229 11.88 19.61 13.95
CA CYS A 229 12.78 18.50 13.59
C CYS A 229 14.01 19.01 12.83
N ASP A 230 15.09 18.24 12.87
CA ASP A 230 16.25 18.45 11.99
C ASP A 230 15.88 18.17 10.51
N PRO A 231 16.56 18.82 9.54
CA PRO A 231 16.19 18.74 8.12
C PRO A 231 16.51 17.40 7.44
N LEU A 232 17.41 16.58 7.99
CA LEU A 232 17.84 15.33 7.36
C LEU A 232 17.10 14.14 7.95
N TRP A 233 16.47 13.34 7.10
CA TRP A 233 15.70 12.18 7.50
C TRP A 233 16.29 10.89 6.93
N ALA A 234 16.67 9.97 7.81
CA ALA A 234 17.03 8.62 7.41
C ALA A 234 15.78 7.87 6.92
N LEU A 235 15.88 7.21 5.77
CA LEU A 235 14.81 6.40 5.18
C LEU A 235 15.00 4.90 5.37
N ASP A 236 16.11 4.47 5.96
CA ASP A 236 16.45 3.07 6.23
C ASP A 236 15.51 2.47 7.29
N GLU A 237 14.97 1.28 7.02
CA GLU A 237 13.87 0.68 7.81
C GLU A 237 14.22 0.53 9.30
N ASP A 238 15.51 0.35 9.61
CA ASP A 238 16.09 0.15 10.93
C ASP A 238 16.68 1.43 11.56
N ARG A 239 16.72 2.54 10.81
CA ARG A 239 17.40 3.81 11.18
C ARG A 239 16.51 5.04 10.98
N TYR A 240 15.21 4.85 10.74
CA TYR A 240 14.28 5.91 10.37
C TYR A 240 14.17 7.02 11.43
N GLY A 241 14.33 8.27 11.01
CA GLY A 241 14.18 9.44 11.89
C GLY A 241 14.91 10.68 11.37
N CYS A 242 14.59 11.86 11.91
CA CYS A 242 15.31 13.09 11.62
C CYS A 242 16.63 13.15 12.43
N PHE A 243 17.67 13.75 11.87
CA PHE A 243 18.97 13.89 12.53
C PHE A 243 19.71 15.16 12.08
N SER A 244 20.50 15.72 12.99
CA SER A 244 21.25 16.95 12.73
C SER A 244 22.26 16.78 11.60
N PRO A 245 22.39 17.78 10.69
CA PRO A 245 23.48 17.83 9.73
C PRO A 245 24.88 17.69 10.37
N ASP A 246 25.04 18.05 11.64
CA ASP A 246 26.28 17.92 12.45
C ASP A 246 26.84 16.49 12.49
N LEU A 247 25.98 15.49 12.30
CA LEU A 247 26.33 14.08 12.44
C LEU A 247 26.88 13.47 11.14
N ILE A 248 26.97 14.26 10.06
CA ILE A 248 27.54 13.81 8.78
C ILE A 248 28.64 14.75 8.29
N GLU A 249 29.55 14.16 7.51
CA GLU A 249 30.67 14.86 6.88
C GLU A 249 30.16 15.69 5.69
N ILE A 250 29.85 16.96 5.93
CA ILE A 250 29.49 17.97 4.93
C ILE A 250 30.20 19.29 5.27
N SER A 251 30.26 20.21 4.31
CA SER A 251 30.84 21.53 4.49
C SER A 251 30.07 22.36 5.52
N ASP A 252 30.78 23.22 6.25
CA ASP A 252 30.16 24.10 7.25
C ASP A 252 29.13 25.06 6.63
N GLY A 253 29.35 25.48 5.38
CA GLY A 253 28.40 26.29 4.64
C GLY A 253 27.09 25.54 4.39
N LEU A 254 27.15 24.31 3.85
CA LEU A 254 25.94 23.51 3.63
C LEU A 254 25.22 23.17 4.95
N ARG A 255 25.99 22.85 5.99
CA ARG A 255 25.47 22.57 7.34
C ARG A 255 24.68 23.76 7.89
N ALA A 256 25.22 24.98 7.79
CA ALA A 256 24.55 26.19 8.23
C ALA A 256 23.30 26.49 7.39
N ASP A 257 23.38 26.34 6.07
CA ASP A 257 22.27 26.59 5.16
C ASP A 257 21.10 25.63 5.43
N LEU A 258 21.38 24.33 5.63
CA LEU A 258 20.36 23.32 5.96
C LEU A 258 19.63 23.64 7.26
N LYS A 259 20.37 24.03 8.31
CA LYS A 259 19.80 24.41 9.60
C LYS A 259 18.96 25.67 9.51
N SER A 260 19.46 26.70 8.84
CA SER A 260 18.75 27.97 8.62
C SER A 260 17.45 27.74 7.84
N TRP A 261 17.52 26.93 6.77
CA TRP A 261 16.36 26.54 5.98
C TRP A 261 15.31 25.80 6.83
N ALA A 262 15.73 24.86 7.68
CA ALA A 262 14.85 24.16 8.61
C ALA A 262 14.18 25.10 9.61
N GLN A 263 14.97 25.93 10.28
CA GLN A 263 14.48 26.89 11.27
C GLN A 263 13.52 27.92 10.67
N SER A 264 13.73 28.33 9.41
CA SER A 264 12.79 29.24 8.75
C SER A 264 11.41 28.60 8.62
N TYR A 265 11.32 27.29 8.37
CA TYR A 265 10.03 26.59 8.23
C TYR A 265 9.20 26.61 9.52
N ASP A 266 9.85 26.57 10.69
CA ASP A 266 9.15 26.69 11.97
C ASP A 266 8.41 28.03 12.11
N THR A 267 8.88 29.08 11.44
CA THR A 267 8.20 30.39 11.42
C THR A 267 6.93 30.42 10.58
N SER A 268 6.71 29.39 9.75
CA SER A 268 5.47 29.25 8.96
C SER A 268 4.28 28.86 9.83
N PHE A 269 4.55 28.20 10.97
CA PHE A 269 3.51 27.65 11.83
C PHE A 269 2.88 28.72 12.71
N ASN A 270 1.55 28.82 12.62
CA ASN A 270 0.77 29.65 13.52
C ASN A 270 0.16 28.76 14.62
N LEU A 271 0.73 28.83 15.83
CA LEU A 271 0.26 28.06 16.99
C LEU A 271 -1.11 28.52 17.50
N ASP A 272 -1.48 29.78 17.24
CA ASP A 272 -2.73 30.36 17.72
C ASP A 272 -3.92 30.05 16.80
N ASP A 273 -3.64 29.85 15.50
CA ASP A 273 -4.66 29.50 14.49
C ASP A 273 -4.08 28.61 13.39
N PHE A 274 -4.30 27.30 13.52
CA PHE A 274 -3.84 26.29 12.55
C PHE A 274 -4.46 26.45 11.15
N SER A 275 -5.57 27.17 11.01
CA SER A 275 -6.22 27.40 9.72
C SER A 275 -5.63 28.59 8.95
N ASN A 276 -4.74 29.36 9.59
CA ASN A 276 -4.15 30.57 9.06
C ASN A 276 -2.62 30.59 9.29
N PRO A 277 -1.84 29.84 8.48
CA PRO A 277 -0.38 29.83 8.58
C PRO A 277 0.22 31.22 8.31
N HIS A 278 1.40 31.49 8.86
CA HIS A 278 2.07 32.79 8.67
C HIS A 278 2.60 33.00 7.25
N TRP A 279 2.79 31.91 6.51
CA TRP A 279 3.31 31.94 5.15
C TRP A 279 2.20 31.84 4.11
N SER A 280 2.37 32.61 3.04
CA SER A 280 1.62 32.48 1.80
C SER A 280 2.13 31.29 0.96
N ASP A 281 1.32 30.83 0.01
CA ASP A 281 1.70 29.78 -0.95
C ASP A 281 3.00 30.09 -1.70
N ALA A 282 3.25 31.37 -2.02
CA ALA A 282 4.47 31.80 -2.69
C ALA A 282 5.72 31.63 -1.81
N GLN A 283 5.59 31.81 -0.50
CA GLN A 283 6.68 31.59 0.46
C GLN A 283 6.97 30.10 0.63
N TYR A 284 5.93 29.26 0.69
CA TYR A 284 6.10 27.81 0.67
C TYR A 284 6.81 27.34 -0.60
N ALA A 285 6.37 27.81 -1.78
CA ALA A 285 7.01 27.46 -3.04
C ALA A 285 8.50 27.90 -3.11
N ALA A 286 8.82 29.09 -2.59
CA ALA A 286 10.21 29.56 -2.51
C ALA A 286 11.06 28.72 -1.54
N HIS A 287 10.49 28.33 -0.40
CA HIS A 287 11.14 27.46 0.58
C HIS A 287 11.39 26.06 0.02
N GLU A 288 10.43 25.48 -0.71
CA GLU A 288 10.58 24.20 -1.40
C GLU A 288 11.68 24.24 -2.47
N ALA A 289 11.71 25.31 -3.28
CA ALA A 289 12.75 25.49 -4.30
C ALA A 289 14.15 25.57 -3.66
N GLU A 290 14.28 26.27 -2.53
CA GLU A 290 15.52 26.32 -1.77
C GLU A 290 15.91 24.95 -1.21
N GLY A 291 14.94 24.21 -0.66
CA GLY A 291 15.16 22.82 -0.22
C GLY A 291 15.72 21.94 -1.33
N ARG A 292 15.14 22.03 -2.54
CA ARG A 292 15.65 21.28 -3.71
C ARG A 292 17.10 21.66 -4.05
N ARG A 293 17.41 22.95 -4.05
CA ARG A 293 18.77 23.46 -4.31
C ARG A 293 19.78 22.92 -3.28
N LEU A 294 19.39 22.89 -2.00
CA LEU A 294 20.21 22.35 -0.91
C LEU A 294 20.39 20.83 -1.03
N ALA A 295 19.36 20.08 -1.44
CA ALA A 295 19.48 18.64 -1.70
C ALA A 295 20.47 18.35 -2.83
N GLY A 296 20.45 19.14 -3.90
CA GLY A 296 21.44 19.04 -4.98
C GLY A 296 22.88 19.27 -4.51
N ARG A 297 23.09 20.23 -3.60
CA ARG A 297 24.40 20.45 -2.95
C ARG A 297 24.78 19.27 -2.06
N LEU A 298 23.86 18.77 -1.23
CA LEU A 298 24.08 17.61 -0.39
C LEU A 298 24.50 16.38 -1.20
N LYS A 299 23.83 16.11 -2.34
CA LYS A 299 24.20 14.99 -3.21
C LYS A 299 25.57 15.16 -3.86
N ARG A 300 26.01 16.39 -4.15
CA ARG A 300 27.35 16.66 -4.67
C ARG A 300 28.44 16.48 -3.61
N GLU A 301 28.18 16.88 -2.38
CA GLU A 301 29.13 16.69 -1.27
C GLU A 301 29.17 15.24 -0.78
N ARG A 302 28.04 14.52 -0.87
CA ARG A 302 27.87 13.12 -0.47
C ARG A 302 27.35 12.26 -1.61
N PRO A 303 28.19 11.98 -2.62
CA PRO A 303 27.79 11.16 -3.77
C PRO A 303 27.47 9.71 -3.37
N ASP A 304 28.00 9.24 -2.24
CA ASP A 304 27.77 7.91 -1.65
C ASP A 304 26.35 7.71 -1.12
N LEU A 305 25.63 8.78 -0.79
CA LEU A 305 24.29 8.73 -0.22
C LEU A 305 23.21 8.87 -1.30
N MET A 306 22.12 8.13 -1.18
CA MET A 306 20.91 8.44 -1.96
C MET A 306 20.19 9.60 -1.28
N VAL A 307 19.94 10.67 -2.04
CA VAL A 307 19.32 11.90 -1.53
C VAL A 307 17.95 12.05 -2.15
N PHE A 308 16.95 12.32 -1.34
CA PHE A 308 15.57 12.53 -1.75
C PHE A 308 15.03 13.88 -1.26
N VAL A 309 14.01 14.40 -1.91
CA VAL A 309 13.20 15.55 -1.47
C VAL A 309 11.73 15.18 -1.42
N MET A 310 10.94 15.92 -0.64
CA MET A 310 9.48 15.85 -0.70
C MET A 310 8.96 16.92 -1.66
N GLU A 311 8.27 16.49 -2.71
CA GLU A 311 7.52 17.36 -3.62
C GLU A 311 6.01 17.19 -3.38
N PRO A 312 5.23 18.27 -3.22
CA PRO A 312 3.81 18.18 -2.92
C PRO A 312 2.98 17.39 -3.95
N ALA A 313 3.36 17.46 -5.23
CA ALA A 313 2.61 16.85 -6.32
C ALA A 313 2.97 15.38 -6.59
N THR A 314 4.21 14.98 -6.32
CA THR A 314 4.79 13.69 -6.75
C THR A 314 5.26 12.82 -5.59
N GLY A 315 5.39 13.39 -4.38
CA GLY A 315 5.85 12.70 -3.18
C GLY A 315 7.38 12.71 -3.06
N VAL A 316 7.97 11.57 -2.70
CA VAL A 316 9.42 11.48 -2.46
C VAL A 316 10.16 11.28 -3.79
N VAL A 317 10.99 12.24 -4.16
CA VAL A 317 11.74 12.26 -5.44
C VAL A 317 13.24 12.18 -5.17
N GLU A 318 13.94 11.31 -5.91
CA GLU A 318 15.40 11.18 -5.81
C GLU A 318 16.11 12.34 -6.54
N ILE A 319 17.16 12.88 -5.91
CA ILE A 319 18.01 13.92 -6.47
C ILE A 319 19.27 13.30 -7.05
N HIS A 320 19.52 13.59 -8.33
CA HIS A 320 20.73 13.18 -9.03
C HIS A 320 21.73 14.35 -9.12
N ALA A 321 23.03 14.05 -9.07
CA ALA A 321 24.10 15.06 -9.03
C ALA A 321 24.16 15.98 -10.26
N THR A 322 23.51 15.59 -11.37
CA THR A 322 23.46 16.32 -12.64
C THR A 322 22.30 17.30 -12.77
N GLU A 323 21.40 17.40 -11.77
CA GLU A 323 20.31 18.38 -11.82
C GLU A 323 20.85 19.81 -11.61
N PRO A 324 20.49 20.78 -12.47
CA PRO A 324 20.87 22.17 -12.30
C PRO A 324 20.25 22.75 -11.01
N ALA A 325 21.04 23.60 -10.34
CA ALA A 325 20.67 24.30 -9.12
C ALA A 325 19.55 25.32 -9.34
#